data_AF-A0A5S3XVX7-F1
#
_entry.id   AF-A0A5S3XVX7-F1
#
_cell.length_a   1.000
_cell.length_b   1.000
_cell.length_c   1.000
_cell.angle_alpha   90.00
_cell.angle_beta   90.00
_cell.angle_gamma   90.00
#
_symmetry.space_group_name_H-M   'P 1'
#
loop_
_entity.id
_entity.type
_entity.pdbx_description
1 polymer ?
#
loop_
_entity_poly.entity_id
_entity_poly.type
_entity_poly.pdbx_seq_one_letter_code
_entity_poly.pdbx_strand_id
1 'polypeptide(L)'
;MRLLAVSLFYEGNSRTDIAKRLNTARSSVNKWVSSYLEYGLDGLDNKPIQGRPSRLQQRQLEQLSEFIKRTNTELRGGRLTGEDIVHYIHTEFGVHYHLNHVYKILKQLGFSWITSRSKHPKQSLQSQEAFKKLPAGNDPSHTRTPSS
;
A
#
# COMPACT_ATOMS: atom_id res chain seq x y z
N MET A 1 20.37 1.34 22.22
CA MET A 1 21.73 1.87 22.02
C MET A 1 21.91 3.32 22.47
N ARG A 2 21.07 4.27 22.04
CA ARG A 2 21.22 5.69 22.41
C ARG A 2 21.15 5.98 23.90
N LEU A 3 20.12 5.46 24.57
CA LEU A 3 19.94 5.60 26.02
C LEU A 3 21.14 5.02 26.80
N LEU A 4 21.63 3.86 26.38
CA LEU A 4 22.81 3.24 26.99
C LEU A 4 24.06 4.12 26.81
N ALA A 5 24.27 4.71 25.63
CA ALA A 5 25.39 5.63 25.41
C ALA A 5 25.32 6.85 26.34
N VAL A 6 24.11 7.36 26.63
CA VAL A 6 23.90 8.46 27.58
C VAL A 6 24.14 8.01 29.03
N SER A 7 23.68 6.82 29.43
CA SER A 7 23.98 6.25 30.76
C SER A 7 25.48 6.15 31.01
N LEU A 8 26.23 5.58 30.07
CA LEU A 8 27.68 5.44 30.19
C LEU A 8 28.39 6.80 30.23
N PHE A 9 27.85 7.80 29.54
CA PHE A 9 28.34 9.17 29.61
C PHE A 9 28.12 9.78 31.00
N TYR A 10 26.96 9.55 31.63
CA TYR A 10 26.69 9.94 33.02
C TYR A 10 27.58 9.21 34.03
N GLU A 11 27.95 7.96 33.75
CA GLU A 11 28.93 7.19 34.53
C GLU A 11 30.38 7.70 34.34
N GLY A 12 30.60 8.77 33.56
CA GLY A 12 31.90 9.41 33.38
C GLY A 12 32.76 8.80 32.27
N ASN A 13 32.25 7.84 31.49
CA ASN A 13 33.00 7.24 30.39
C ASN A 13 33.23 8.27 29.27
N SER A 14 34.41 8.23 28.66
CA SER A 14 34.69 9.07 27.50
C SER A 14 33.84 8.63 26.30
N ARG A 15 33.47 9.57 25.42
CA ARG A 15 32.71 9.25 24.18
C ARG A 15 33.44 8.24 23.29
N THR A 16 34.77 8.19 23.35
CA THR A 16 35.60 7.22 22.63
C THR A 16 35.46 5.82 23.22
N ASP A 17 35.46 5.69 24.54
CA ASP A 17 35.32 4.40 25.22
C ASP A 17 33.91 3.84 25.07
N ILE A 18 32.91 4.73 25.14
CA ILE A 18 31.51 4.38 24.86
C ILE A 18 31.38 3.83 23.43
N ALA A 19 32.00 4.48 22.45
CA ALA A 19 31.96 4.02 21.06
C ALA A 19 32.56 2.62 20.89
N LYS A 20 33.70 2.36 21.54
CA LYS A 20 34.35 1.04 21.55
C LYS A 20 33.46 -0.01 22.24
N ARG A 21 32.94 0.30 23.43
CA ARG A 21 32.10 -0.61 24.22
C ARG A 21 30.78 -0.97 23.53
N LEU A 22 30.21 -0.03 22.79
CA LEU A 22 28.96 -0.20 22.05
C LEU A 22 29.16 -0.65 20.59
N ASN A 23 30.41 -0.90 20.17
CA ASN A 23 30.78 -1.23 18.79
C ASN A 23 30.10 -0.32 17.75
N THR A 24 30.17 0.99 17.97
CA THR A 24 29.52 2.00 17.11
C THR A 24 30.50 3.11 16.75
N ALA A 25 30.17 3.89 15.72
CA ALA A 25 31.00 5.02 15.33
C ALA A 25 31.00 6.11 16.42
N ARG A 26 32.17 6.71 16.68
CA ARG A 26 32.31 7.84 17.61
C ARG A 26 31.39 9.01 17.24
N SER A 27 31.16 9.24 15.95
CA SER A 27 30.23 10.27 15.44
C SER A 27 28.79 10.03 15.89
N SER A 28 28.34 8.77 15.95
CA SER A 28 27.03 8.40 16.48
C SER A 28 26.90 8.73 17.96
N VAL A 29 27.92 8.36 18.77
CA VAL A 29 27.94 8.69 20.21
C VAL A 29 27.95 10.19 20.43
N ASN A 30 28.79 10.94 19.68
CA ASN A 30 28.79 12.40 19.74
C ASN A 30 27.40 12.95 19.45
N LYS A 31 26.75 12.51 18.37
CA LYS A 31 25.40 12.95 18.02
C LYS A 31 24.39 12.65 19.13
N TRP A 32 24.37 11.44 19.67
CA TRP A 32 23.40 11.07 20.71
C TRP A 32 23.61 11.86 22.00
N VAL A 33 24.86 12.00 22.47
CA VAL A 33 25.14 12.76 23.70
C VAL A 33 24.86 14.25 23.49
N SER A 34 25.26 14.83 22.36
CA SER A 34 24.96 16.23 22.05
C SER A 34 23.46 16.49 21.95
N SER A 35 22.72 15.66 21.21
CA SER A 35 21.26 15.80 21.11
C SER A 35 20.57 15.64 22.45
N TYR A 36 21.07 14.75 23.33
CA TYR A 36 20.55 14.61 24.68
C TYR A 36 20.84 15.84 25.55
N LEU A 37 22.05 16.40 25.49
CA LEU A 37 22.39 17.60 26.27
C LEU A 37 21.59 18.83 25.83
N GLU A 38 21.19 18.90 24.56
CA GLU A 38 20.45 20.03 24.00
C GLU A 38 18.93 19.90 24.16
N TYR A 39 18.38 18.69 23.97
CA TYR A 39 16.93 18.46 23.89
C TYR A 39 16.42 17.42 24.91
N GLY A 40 17.26 16.93 25.83
CA GLY A 40 16.89 15.88 26.77
C GLY A 40 16.54 14.56 26.09
N LEU A 41 15.54 13.84 26.64
CA LEU A 41 15.10 12.56 26.10
C LEU A 41 14.53 12.68 24.68
N ASP A 42 13.85 13.78 24.37
CA ASP A 42 13.29 14.06 23.04
C ASP A 42 14.38 14.12 21.95
N GLY A 43 15.60 14.50 22.34
CA GLY A 43 16.77 14.50 21.44
C GLY A 43 17.24 13.12 21.01
N LEU A 44 16.83 12.06 21.73
CA LEU A 44 17.21 10.68 21.42
C LEU A 44 16.21 9.98 20.49
N ASP A 45 15.04 10.59 20.26
CA ASP A 45 14.02 10.02 19.42
C ASP A 45 14.45 9.91 17.95
N ASN A 46 14.07 8.79 17.34
CA ASN A 46 14.21 8.62 15.92
C ASN A 46 13.17 9.49 15.23
N LYS A 47 13.60 10.64 14.70
CA LYS A 47 12.76 11.39 13.77
C LYS A 47 12.48 10.52 12.54
N PRO A 48 11.21 10.40 12.11
CA PRO A 48 10.88 9.66 10.91
C PRO A 48 11.62 10.30 9.74
N ILE A 49 12.39 9.48 9.01
CA ILE A 49 13.07 9.93 7.81
C ILE A 49 11.99 10.21 6.77
N GLN A 50 11.84 11.47 6.37
CA GLN A 50 10.98 11.79 5.24
C GLN A 50 11.56 11.12 4.01
N GLY A 51 10.81 10.19 3.44
CA GLY A 51 11.17 9.54 2.18
C GLY A 51 11.23 10.55 1.03
N ARG A 52 11.60 10.07 -0.15
CA ARG A 52 11.59 10.89 -1.36
C ARG A 52 10.19 11.49 -1.56
N PRO A 53 10.05 12.81 -1.76
CA PRO A 53 8.76 13.42 -2.01
C PRO A 53 8.12 12.82 -3.27
N SER A 54 6.78 12.75 -3.28
CA SER A 54 6.02 12.36 -4.46
C SER A 54 6.40 13.25 -5.65
N ARG A 55 6.48 12.68 -6.86
CA ARG A 55 6.73 13.48 -8.07
C ARG A 55 5.49 14.26 -8.50
N LEU A 56 4.29 13.83 -8.08
CA LEU A 56 3.06 14.59 -8.27
C LEU A 56 2.76 15.42 -7.02
N GLN A 57 2.45 16.69 -7.27
CA GLN A 57 1.94 17.61 -6.26
C GLN A 57 0.47 17.30 -5.95
N GLN A 58 -0.01 17.78 -4.80
CA GLN A 58 -1.38 17.57 -4.35
C GLN A 58 -2.43 18.04 -5.39
N ARG A 59 -2.20 19.18 -6.03
CA ARG A 59 -3.09 19.69 -7.11
C ARG A 59 -3.15 18.76 -8.32
N GLN A 60 -2.01 18.17 -8.70
CA GLN A 60 -1.95 17.22 -9.83
C GLN A 60 -2.66 15.90 -9.50
N LEU A 61 -2.58 15.48 -8.24
CA LEU A 61 -3.32 14.31 -7.74
C LEU A 61 -4.84 14.54 -7.76
N GLU A 62 -5.30 15.75 -7.43
CA GLU A 62 -6.71 16.15 -7.52
C GLU A 62 -7.19 16.17 -8.97
N GLN A 63 -6.42 16.79 -9.89
CA GLN A 63 -6.71 16.78 -11.32
C GLN A 63 -6.81 15.35 -11.89
N LEU A 64 -5.88 14.47 -11.50
CA LEU A 64 -5.92 13.07 -11.88
C LEU A 64 -7.18 12.35 -11.36
N SER A 65 -7.58 12.65 -10.12
CA SER A 65 -8.80 12.08 -9.51
C SER A 65 -10.06 12.52 -10.24
N GLU A 66 -10.16 13.80 -10.61
CA GLU A 66 -11.28 14.33 -11.40
C GLU A 66 -11.33 13.71 -12.80
N PHE A 67 -10.17 13.59 -13.47
CA PHE A 67 -10.06 12.94 -14.77
C PHE A 67 -10.62 11.50 -14.72
N ILE A 68 -10.17 10.70 -13.76
CA ILE A 68 -10.62 9.30 -13.61
C ILE A 68 -12.14 9.22 -13.37
N LYS A 69 -12.69 10.10 -12.52
CA LYS A 69 -14.13 10.14 -12.23
C LYS A 69 -14.96 10.53 -13.46
N ARG A 70 -14.51 11.56 -14.19
CA ARG A 70 -15.18 12.03 -15.41
C ARG A 70 -15.21 10.92 -16.45
N THR A 71 -14.07 10.30 -16.74
CA THR A 71 -13.98 9.24 -17.75
C THR A 71 -14.81 8.01 -17.40
N ASN A 72 -14.93 7.65 -16.12
CA ASN A 72 -15.79 6.52 -15.68
C ASN A 72 -17.30 6.83 -15.82
N THR A 73 -17.69 8.10 -15.73
CA THR A 73 -19.10 8.52 -15.79
C THR A 73 -19.60 8.67 -17.23
N GLU A 74 -18.71 8.92 -18.18
CA GLU A 74 -19.06 9.07 -19.59
C GLU A 74 -19.49 7.72 -20.21
N LEU A 75 -20.74 7.63 -20.69
CA LEU A 75 -21.32 6.43 -21.32
C LEU A 75 -20.54 5.88 -22.53
N ARG A 76 -19.67 6.71 -23.15
CA ARG A 76 -18.76 6.32 -24.25
C ARG A 76 -17.30 6.16 -23.80
N GLY A 77 -16.98 6.61 -22.59
CA GLY A 77 -15.66 6.53 -21.98
C GLY A 77 -15.39 5.10 -21.56
N GLY A 78 -14.72 4.36 -22.44
CA GLY A 78 -14.38 2.97 -22.20
C GLY A 78 -13.58 2.74 -20.92
N ARG A 79 -13.40 1.46 -20.59
CA ARG A 79 -12.58 0.96 -19.50
C ARG A 79 -11.19 1.62 -19.51
N LEU A 80 -10.98 2.63 -18.66
CA LEU A 80 -9.68 3.27 -18.46
C LEU A 80 -8.68 2.20 -17.99
N THR A 81 -7.56 2.04 -18.68
CA THR A 81 -6.48 1.12 -18.32
C THR A 81 -5.41 1.81 -17.48
N GLY A 82 -4.54 1.02 -16.84
CA GLY A 82 -3.42 1.60 -16.10
C GLY A 82 -2.44 2.32 -17.03
N GLU A 83 -2.28 1.83 -18.25
CA GLU A 83 -1.50 2.43 -19.33
C GLU A 83 -2.06 3.79 -19.74
N ASP A 84 -3.38 3.93 -19.86
CA ASP A 84 -4.02 5.21 -20.17
C ASP A 84 -3.72 6.26 -19.09
N ILE A 85 -3.69 5.84 -17.83
CA ILE A 85 -3.35 6.72 -16.70
C ILE A 85 -1.87 7.10 -16.72
N VAL A 86 -0.98 6.16 -17.03
CA VAL A 86 0.44 6.47 -17.25
C VAL A 86 0.61 7.50 -18.35
N HIS A 87 -0.10 7.33 -19.47
CA HIS A 87 -0.06 8.24 -20.61
C HIS A 87 -0.57 9.64 -20.22
N TYR A 88 -1.72 9.71 -19.56
CA TYR A 88 -2.30 10.97 -19.08
C TYR A 88 -1.35 11.72 -18.14
N ILE A 89 -0.75 11.03 -17.16
CA ILE A 89 0.22 11.64 -16.24
C ILE A 89 1.45 12.16 -16.98
N HIS A 90 1.90 11.44 -18.00
CA HIS A 90 3.01 11.87 -18.82
C HIS A 90 2.66 13.10 -19.66
N THR A 91 1.51 13.13 -20.33
CA THR A 91 1.10 14.24 -21.21
C THR A 91 0.77 15.51 -20.44
N GLU A 92 0.03 15.41 -19.33
CA GLU A 92 -0.42 16.58 -18.58
C GLU A 92 0.63 17.10 -17.60
N PHE A 93 1.42 16.22 -17.00
CA PHE A 93 2.33 16.58 -15.90
C PHE A 93 3.81 16.42 -16.25
N GLY A 94 4.16 15.84 -17.40
CA GLY A 94 5.55 15.56 -17.79
C GLY A 94 6.25 14.56 -16.87
N VAL A 95 5.49 13.76 -16.12
CA VAL A 95 6.03 12.80 -15.15
C VAL A 95 5.92 11.39 -15.70
N HIS A 96 7.05 10.68 -15.76
CA HIS A 96 7.06 9.26 -16.09
C HIS A 96 6.93 8.41 -14.83
N TYR A 97 5.94 7.52 -14.83
CA TYR A 97 5.79 6.47 -13.83
C TYR A 97 5.76 5.10 -14.47
N HIS A 98 6.28 4.12 -13.73
CA HIS A 98 6.01 2.72 -13.99
C HIS A 98 4.57 2.39 -13.57
N LEU A 99 3.91 1.48 -14.29
CA LEU A 99 2.52 1.05 -14.05
C LEU A 99 2.25 0.69 -12.58
N ASN A 100 3.13 -0.10 -11.96
CA ASN A 100 3.05 -0.44 -10.52
C ASN A 100 2.97 0.78 -9.59
N HIS A 101 3.65 1.88 -9.93
CA HIS A 101 3.60 3.10 -9.13
C HIS A 101 2.29 3.84 -9.32
N VAL A 102 1.73 3.82 -10.54
CA VAL A 102 0.39 4.34 -10.81
C VAL A 102 -0.65 3.62 -9.97
N TYR A 103 -0.60 2.29 -9.85
CA TYR A 103 -1.52 1.56 -8.96
C TYR A 103 -1.38 1.95 -7.48
N LYS A 104 -0.16 2.29 -7.02
CA LYS A 104 0.04 2.82 -5.66
C LYS A 104 -0.61 4.20 -5.49
N ILE A 105 -0.46 5.08 -6.49
CA ILE A 105 -1.10 6.41 -6.50
C ILE A 105 -2.62 6.25 -6.48
N LEU A 106 -3.18 5.37 -7.32
CA LEU A 106 -4.62 5.13 -7.36
C LEU A 106 -5.15 4.62 -6.02
N LYS A 107 -4.44 3.68 -5.38
CA LYS A 107 -4.79 3.19 -4.04
C LYS A 107 -4.76 4.31 -3.00
N GLN A 108 -3.78 5.21 -3.05
CA GLN A 108 -3.69 6.37 -2.17
C GLN A 108 -4.86 7.34 -2.38
N LEU A 109 -5.34 7.48 -3.62
CA LEU A 109 -6.50 8.29 -3.98
C LEU A 109 -7.86 7.60 -3.70
N GLY A 110 -7.84 6.37 -3.17
CA GLY A 110 -9.05 5.61 -2.85
C GLY A 110 -9.68 4.86 -4.04
N PHE A 111 -9.01 4.81 -5.19
CA PHE A 111 -9.47 4.03 -6.34
C PHE A 111 -9.00 2.57 -6.25
N SER A 112 -9.86 1.65 -6.71
CA SER A 112 -9.52 0.24 -6.86
C SER A 112 -9.76 -0.21 -8.30
N TRP A 113 -8.88 -1.09 -8.78
CA TRP A 113 -9.03 -1.68 -10.11
C TRP A 113 -10.10 -2.76 -10.09
N ILE A 114 -11.22 -2.51 -10.78
CA ILE A 114 -12.28 -3.51 -10.95
C ILE A 114 -12.14 -4.11 -12.35
N THR A 115 -11.78 -5.39 -12.41
CA THR A 115 -11.95 -6.16 -13.64
C THR A 115 -13.38 -6.68 -13.73
N SER A 116 -14.02 -6.49 -14.88
CA SER A 116 -15.21 -7.27 -15.21
C SER A 116 -14.83 -8.74 -15.11
N ARG A 117 -15.64 -9.55 -14.42
CA ARG A 117 -15.49 -11.00 -14.44
C ARG A 117 -15.55 -11.45 -15.89
N SER A 118 -14.65 -12.34 -16.31
CA SER A 118 -14.71 -12.94 -17.64
C SER A 118 -16.08 -13.61 -17.81
N LYS A 119 -16.90 -13.11 -18.75
CA LYS A 119 -18.13 -13.78 -19.16
C LYS A 119 -17.76 -14.72 -20.30
N HIS A 120 -17.84 -16.02 -20.04
CA HIS A 120 -17.55 -17.03 -21.05
C HIS A 120 -18.63 -16.98 -22.15
N PRO A 121 -18.29 -17.00 -23.45
CA PRO A 121 -19.26 -16.85 -24.54
C PRO A 121 -20.39 -17.91 -24.54
N LYS A 122 -20.14 -19.10 -23.97
CA LYS A 122 -21.15 -20.17 -23.82
C LYS A 122 -22.09 -20.00 -22.61
N GLN A 123 -22.05 -18.86 -21.92
CA GLN A 123 -22.89 -18.61 -20.75
C GLN A 123 -24.30 -18.17 -21.20
N SER A 124 -25.12 -19.14 -21.65
CA SER A 124 -26.51 -18.86 -22.01
C SER A 124 -27.35 -18.55 -20.76
N LEU A 125 -28.28 -17.59 -20.86
CA LEU A 125 -29.26 -17.30 -19.79
C LEU A 125 -30.14 -18.53 -19.51
N GLN A 126 -30.43 -19.32 -20.54
CA GLN A 126 -31.25 -20.53 -20.46
C GLN A 126 -30.60 -21.61 -19.57
N SER A 127 -29.28 -21.78 -19.65
CA SER A 127 -28.53 -22.72 -18.78
C SER A 127 -28.51 -22.27 -17.32
N GLN A 128 -28.56 -20.96 -17.05
CA GLN A 128 -28.60 -20.41 -15.69
C GLN A 128 -29.98 -20.57 -15.05
N GLU A 129 -31.05 -20.35 -15.82
CA GLU A 129 -32.43 -20.56 -15.34
C GLU A 129 -32.73 -22.03 -15.09
N ALA A 130 -32.21 -22.94 -15.93
CA ALA A 130 -32.35 -24.38 -15.73
C ALA A 130 -31.67 -24.87 -14.44
N PHE A 131 -30.48 -24.34 -14.11
CA PHE A 131 -29.78 -24.68 -12.87
C PHE A 131 -30.49 -24.12 -11.62
N LYS A 132 -31.14 -22.96 -11.74
CA LYS A 132 -31.88 -22.33 -10.63
C LYS A 132 -33.24 -22.99 -10.36
N LYS A 133 -33.77 -23.78 -11.31
CA LYS A 133 -35.06 -24.49 -11.24
C LYS A 133 -34.93 -25.99 -10.89
N LEU A 134 -33.82 -26.43 -10.32
CA LEU A 134 -33.75 -27.79 -9.77
C LEU A 134 -34.60 -27.83 -8.47
N PRO A 135 -35.56 -28.78 -8.33
CA PRO A 135 -36.27 -28.95 -7.07
C PRO A 135 -35.30 -29.38 -5.97
N ALA A 136 -35.43 -28.78 -4.79
CA ALA A 136 -34.69 -29.19 -3.60
C ALA A 136 -35.23 -30.54 -3.11
N GLY A 137 -34.63 -31.63 -3.59
CA GLY A 137 -34.98 -32.99 -3.13
C GLY A 137 -34.83 -34.01 -4.23
N ASN A 138 -33.62 -34.55 -4.36
CA ASN A 138 -33.39 -35.86 -4.97
C ASN A 138 -32.22 -36.53 -4.23
N ASP A 139 -32.36 -36.64 -2.92
CA ASP A 139 -31.55 -37.56 -2.14
C ASP A 139 -32.22 -38.95 -2.28
N PRO A 140 -31.54 -39.99 -2.77
CA PRO A 140 -32.15 -41.31 -2.91
C PRO A 140 -32.49 -41.85 -1.52
N SER A 141 -33.78 -42.10 -1.28
CA SER A 141 -34.25 -42.77 -0.07
C SER A 141 -33.65 -44.17 0.03
N HIS A 142 -32.63 -44.35 0.87
CA HIS A 142 -32.13 -45.69 1.21
C HIS A 142 -33.19 -46.42 2.04
N THR A 143 -33.87 -47.40 1.45
CA THR A 143 -34.72 -48.34 2.20
C THR A 143 -33.82 -49.27 3.01
N ARG A 144 -33.85 -49.14 4.34
CA ARG A 144 -33.27 -50.14 5.25
C ARG A 144 -34.17 -51.38 5.23
N THR A 145 -33.70 -52.47 4.65
CA THR A 145 -34.30 -53.80 4.81
C THR A 145 -34.09 -54.30 6.24
N PRO A 146 -35.13 -54.81 6.94
CA PRO A 146 -34.96 -55.43 8.25
C PRO A 146 -34.38 -56.84 8.10
N SER A 147 -33.33 -57.13 8.87
CA SER A 147 -32.78 -58.48 9.01
C SER A 147 -33.73 -59.36 9.84
N SER A 148 -33.89 -60.62 9.43
CA SER A 148 -34.64 -61.68 10.12
C SER A 148 -34.09 -62.03 11.49
#